data_AF-A0A0A0K5T3-F1
#
_entry.id   AF-A0A0A0K5T3-F1
#
_cell.length_a   1.000
_cell.length_b   1.000
_cell.length_c   1.000
_cell.angle_alpha   90.00
_cell.angle_beta   90.00
_cell.angle_gamma   90.00
#
_symmetry.space_group_name_H-M   'P 1'
#
loop_
_entity.id
_entity.type
_entity.pdbx_description
1 polymer ?
#
loop_
_entity_poly.entity_id
_entity_poly.type
_entity_poly.pdbx_seq_one_letter_code
_entity_poly.pdbx_strand_id
1 'polypeptide(L)'
;MFGNYKSVEDMLKPNSNAPWGNRLALLLIDIPKLTDYELSNPIQFIKAAQKLIKRKRYSYATFLLDKLMEMVHKLKGPEVAAKYMYKMVRNSSLSISNMIGPKEKMALLGHPAKGVYFILFGIPQSLIITMVSYMENLRIAFGSEKEFIDQEKLTSCMKTAFEHMYKAASVDVSI
;
A
#
# COMPACT_ATOMS: atom_id res chain seq x y z
N MET A 1 -2.97 16.90 -14.08
CA MET A 1 -3.79 16.51 -15.24
C MET A 1 -4.40 15.16 -14.93
N PHE A 2 -5.69 15.08 -14.61
CA PHE A 2 -6.40 13.82 -14.45
C PHE A 2 -6.56 13.20 -15.84
N GLY A 3 -5.94 12.05 -16.09
CA GLY A 3 -5.91 11.44 -17.42
C GLY A 3 -7.30 10.96 -17.82
N ASN A 4 -7.78 11.40 -18.99
CA ASN A 4 -8.94 10.82 -19.64
C ASN A 4 -8.75 9.30 -19.78
N TYR A 5 -9.82 8.53 -19.53
CA TYR A 5 -9.86 7.10 -19.76
C TYR A 5 -9.39 6.79 -21.19
N LYS A 6 -8.37 5.94 -21.33
CA LYS A 6 -7.90 5.44 -22.63
C LYS A 6 -8.57 4.10 -22.93
N SER A 7 -8.79 3.82 -24.22
CA SER A 7 -9.17 2.47 -24.64
C SER A 7 -8.06 1.48 -24.29
N VAL A 8 -8.42 0.23 -24.01
CA VAL A 8 -7.43 -0.84 -23.75
C VAL A 8 -6.45 -0.94 -24.92
N GLU A 9 -6.95 -0.81 -26.16
CA GLU A 9 -6.14 -0.82 -27.37
C GLU A 9 -5.09 0.30 -27.37
N ASP A 10 -5.44 1.52 -26.95
CA ASP A 10 -4.49 2.62 -26.82
C ASP A 10 -3.49 2.43 -25.66
N MET A 11 -3.87 1.69 -24.62
CA MET A 11 -2.98 1.35 -23.51
C MET A 11 -1.98 0.24 -23.87
N LEU A 12 -2.30 -0.62 -24.83
CA LEU A 12 -1.45 -1.72 -25.30
C LEU A 12 -0.44 -1.28 -26.37
N LYS A 13 -0.64 -0.11 -26.99
CA LYS A 13 0.31 0.45 -27.96
C LYS A 13 1.71 0.66 -27.34
N PRO A 14 2.80 0.37 -28.07
CA PRO A 14 4.14 0.69 -27.63
C PRO A 14 4.28 2.17 -27.26
N ASN A 15 5.01 2.48 -26.19
CA ASN A 15 5.24 3.85 -25.71
C ASN A 15 3.96 4.64 -25.36
N SER A 16 2.86 3.97 -25.04
CA SER A 16 1.66 4.67 -24.56
C SER A 16 1.96 5.44 -23.28
N ASN A 17 1.55 6.71 -23.24
CA ASN A 17 1.67 7.55 -22.03
C ASN A 17 0.87 7.01 -20.83
N ALA A 18 -0.05 6.06 -21.06
CA ALA A 18 -0.80 5.35 -20.03
C ALA A 18 -0.83 3.85 -20.41
N PRO A 19 0.28 3.12 -20.21
CA PRO A 19 0.36 1.71 -20.56
C PRO A 19 -0.53 0.88 -19.64
N TRP A 20 -1.03 -0.25 -20.16
CA TRP A 20 -1.89 -1.16 -19.40
C TRP A 20 -1.14 -1.76 -18.20
N GLY A 21 -1.76 -1.70 -17.02
CA GLY A 21 -1.25 -2.33 -15.79
C GLY A 21 -0.92 -1.34 -14.66
N ASN A 22 -0.60 -1.90 -13.50
CA ASN A 22 -0.27 -1.12 -12.30
C ASN A 22 1.21 -0.72 -12.30
N ARG A 23 1.49 0.57 -12.10
CA ARG A 23 2.85 1.05 -11.82
C ARG A 23 3.13 0.83 -10.34
N LEU A 24 4.02 -0.10 -10.04
CA LEU A 24 4.38 -0.47 -8.68
C LEU A 24 5.70 0.19 -8.30
N ALA A 25 5.76 0.73 -7.08
CA ALA A 25 7.00 1.18 -6.46
C ALA A 25 7.08 0.55 -5.07
N LEU A 26 8.25 -0.02 -4.74
CA LEU A 26 8.48 -0.70 -3.47
C LEU A 26 9.33 0.17 -2.54
N LEU A 27 8.90 0.27 -1.29
CA LEU A 27 9.62 0.97 -0.21
C LEU A 27 9.85 0.00 0.93
N LEU A 28 11.12 -0.32 1.19
CA LEU A 28 11.52 -1.03 2.41
C LEU A 28 11.72 -0.02 3.54
N ILE A 29 10.90 -0.17 4.57
CA ILE A 29 10.78 0.77 5.69
C ILE A 29 10.82 -0.02 6.99
N ASP A 30 11.74 0.39 7.87
CA ASP A 30 11.71 0.00 9.27
C ASP A 30 10.70 0.90 9.98
N ILE A 31 9.57 0.31 10.38
CA ILE A 31 8.53 1.02 11.14
C ILE A 31 9.16 1.42 12.49
N PRO A 32 9.01 2.70 12.94
CA PRO A 32 9.50 3.10 14.25
C PRO A 32 8.96 2.18 15.35
N LYS A 33 9.73 1.95 16.41
CA LYS A 33 9.22 1.16 17.53
C LYS A 33 8.27 2.02 18.33
N LEU A 34 7.11 1.48 18.68
CA LEU A 34 6.12 2.22 19.47
C LEU A 34 6.66 2.56 20.87
N THR A 35 7.57 1.74 21.41
CA THR A 35 8.23 1.95 22.71
C THR A 35 9.05 3.23 22.79
N ASP A 36 9.45 3.78 21.64
CA ASP A 36 10.29 4.97 21.57
C ASP A 36 9.45 6.26 21.69
N TYR A 37 8.12 6.13 21.82
CA TYR A 37 7.17 7.23 21.85
C TYR A 37 6.15 7.06 22.99
N GLU A 38 5.65 8.18 23.49
CA GLU A 38 4.59 8.15 24.49
C GLU A 38 3.27 7.69 23.86
N LEU A 39 2.68 6.62 24.40
CA LEU A 39 1.38 6.09 23.97
C LEU A 39 0.24 7.09 24.15
N SER A 40 0.39 8.05 25.08
CA SER A 40 -0.55 9.16 25.31
C SER A 40 -0.61 10.13 24.14
N ASN A 41 0.46 10.23 23.33
CA ASN A 41 0.52 11.10 22.16
C ASN A 41 0.90 10.31 20.89
N PRO A 42 -0.05 9.58 20.28
CA PRO A 42 0.20 8.80 19.07
C PRO A 42 0.60 9.66 17.86
N ILE A 43 0.36 10.98 17.89
CA ILE A 43 0.70 11.90 16.81
C ILE A 43 2.22 12.00 16.62
N GLN A 44 3.02 11.88 17.69
CA GLN A 44 4.49 11.90 17.57
C GLN A 44 5.01 10.70 16.76
N PHE A 45 4.49 9.51 17.07
CA PHE A 45 4.79 8.28 16.33
C PHE A 45 4.41 8.41 14.85
N ILE A 46 3.21 8.93 14.56
CA ILE A 46 2.74 9.14 13.18
C ILE A 46 3.64 10.12 12.43
N LYS A 47 4.00 11.25 13.05
CA LYS A 47 4.90 12.26 12.45
C LYS A 47 6.28 11.66 12.16
N ALA A 48 6.82 10.84 13.06
CA ALA A 48 8.09 10.15 12.85
C ALA A 48 8.02 9.13 11.70
N ALA A 49 6.99 8.28 11.67
CA ALA A 49 6.75 7.35 10.58
C ALA A 49 6.59 8.08 9.24
N GLN A 50 5.81 9.17 9.21
CA GLN A 50 5.61 10.00 8.02
C GLN A 50 6.93 10.63 7.53
N LYS A 51 7.76 11.16 8.44
CA LYS A 51 9.08 11.71 8.11
C LYS A 51 9.98 10.65 7.48
N LEU A 52 9.97 9.43 8.03
CA LEU A 52 10.75 8.32 7.50
C LEU A 52 10.27 7.86 6.12
N ILE A 53 8.95 7.72 5.93
CA ILE A 53 8.34 7.40 4.62
C ILE A 53 8.69 8.47 3.59
N LYS A 54 8.52 9.76 3.94
CA LYS A 54 8.88 10.88 3.04
C LYS A 54 10.35 10.82 2.65
N ARG A 55 11.26 10.66 3.62
CA ARG A 55 12.69 10.55 3.37
C ARG A 55 13.01 9.42 2.39
N LYS A 56 12.40 8.24 2.55
CA LYS A 56 12.61 7.10 1.64
C LYS A 56 12.01 7.36 0.25
N ARG A 57 10.83 7.98 0.17
CA ARG A 57 10.20 8.38 -1.11
C ARG A 57 11.05 9.37 -1.91
N TYR A 58 11.61 10.38 -1.25
CA TYR A 58 12.46 11.38 -1.88
C TYR A 58 13.90 10.91 -2.10
N SER A 59 14.27 9.74 -1.59
CA SER A 59 15.57 9.14 -1.90
C SER A 59 15.55 8.51 -3.29
N TYR A 60 16.70 8.53 -3.98
CA TYR A 60 16.88 7.81 -5.23
C TYR A 60 16.79 6.28 -5.08
N ALA A 61 16.66 5.74 -3.87
CA ALA A 61 16.63 4.30 -3.62
C ALA A 61 15.49 3.59 -4.35
N THR A 62 14.30 4.20 -4.43
CA THR A 62 13.15 3.63 -5.16
C THR A 62 13.42 3.54 -6.65
N PHE A 63 13.93 4.63 -7.23
CA PHE A 63 14.29 4.72 -8.64
C PHE A 63 15.43 3.73 -8.99
N LEU A 64 16.46 3.66 -8.16
CA LEU A 64 17.58 2.73 -8.36
C LEU A 64 17.12 1.27 -8.23
N LEU A 65 16.25 0.96 -7.28
CA LEU A 65 15.69 -0.38 -7.14
C LEU A 65 14.85 -0.76 -8.36
N ASP A 66 13.99 0.14 -8.85
CA ASP A 66 13.20 -0.08 -10.05
C ASP A 66 14.10 -0.34 -11.27
N LYS A 67 15.12 0.48 -11.49
CA LYS A 67 16.10 0.28 -12.57
C LYS A 67 16.90 -1.02 -12.42
N LEU A 68 17.29 -1.38 -11.21
CA LEU A 68 17.96 -2.64 -10.94
C LEU A 68 17.04 -3.82 -11.28
N MET A 69 15.78 -3.78 -10.88
CA MET A 69 14.81 -4.83 -11.19
C MET A 69 14.52 -4.92 -12.69
N GLU A 70 14.44 -3.78 -13.39
CA GLU A 70 14.30 -3.72 -14.85
C GLU A 70 15.51 -4.38 -15.55
N MET A 71 16.73 -4.10 -15.08
CA MET A 71 17.95 -4.72 -15.60
C MET A 71 17.99 -6.23 -15.33
N VAL A 72 17.64 -6.67 -14.11
CA VAL A 72 17.58 -8.10 -13.78
C VAL A 72 16.56 -8.81 -14.66
N HIS A 73 15.40 -8.21 -14.88
CA HIS A 73 14.36 -8.74 -15.76
C HIS A 73 14.86 -8.89 -17.20
N LYS A 74 15.52 -7.86 -17.75
CA LYS A 74 16.06 -7.88 -19.12
C LYS A 74 17.22 -8.86 -19.32
N LEU A 75 18.12 -8.96 -18.34
CA LEU A 75 19.36 -9.73 -18.47
C LEU A 75 19.22 -11.19 -18.02
N LYS A 76 18.44 -11.45 -16.97
CA LYS A 76 18.31 -12.77 -16.34
C LYS A 76 16.91 -13.37 -16.48
N GLY A 77 15.99 -12.66 -17.13
CA GLY A 77 14.64 -13.11 -17.37
C GLY A 77 13.66 -12.86 -16.21
N PRO A 78 12.37 -13.06 -16.47
CA PRO A 78 11.29 -12.77 -15.53
C PRO A 78 11.33 -13.66 -14.28
N GLU A 79 11.70 -14.94 -14.37
CA GLU A 79 11.70 -15.85 -13.22
C GLU A 79 12.74 -15.43 -12.17
N VAL A 80 13.90 -14.97 -12.62
CA VAL A 80 14.96 -14.50 -11.72
C VAL A 80 14.54 -13.20 -11.03
N ALA A 81 13.99 -12.24 -11.79
CA ALA A 81 13.45 -11.01 -11.22
C ALA A 81 12.36 -11.29 -10.17
N ALA A 82 11.44 -12.22 -10.48
CA ALA A 82 10.40 -12.64 -9.54
C ALA A 82 10.99 -13.26 -8.26
N LYS A 83 12.02 -14.12 -8.37
CA LYS A 83 12.71 -14.69 -7.20
C LYS A 83 13.36 -13.63 -6.31
N TYR A 84 13.98 -12.61 -6.90
CA TYR A 84 14.56 -11.49 -6.14
C TYR A 84 13.47 -10.71 -5.38
N MET A 85 12.37 -10.39 -6.06
CA MET A 85 11.24 -9.71 -5.43
C MET A 85 10.65 -10.56 -4.29
N TYR A 86 10.43 -11.85 -4.55
CA TYR A 86 9.94 -12.79 -3.54
C TYR A 86 10.85 -12.84 -2.31
N LYS A 87 12.17 -12.94 -2.51
CA LYS A 87 13.14 -12.94 -1.42
C LYS A 87 13.11 -11.63 -0.61
N MET A 88 12.97 -10.49 -1.29
CA MET A 88 12.88 -9.19 -0.63
C MET A 88 11.63 -9.12 0.27
N VAL A 89 10.48 -9.55 -0.26
CA VAL A 89 9.22 -9.52 0.49
C VAL A 89 9.23 -10.54 1.64
N ARG A 90 9.78 -11.74 1.43
CA ARG A 90 9.92 -12.79 2.46
C ARG A 90 10.73 -12.32 3.66
N ASN A 91 11.69 -11.42 3.46
CA ASN A 91 12.55 -10.89 4.52
C ASN A 91 11.95 -9.67 5.24
N SER A 92 10.65 -9.40 5.06
CA SER A 92 9.93 -8.31 5.72
C SER A 92 8.73 -8.87 6.47
N SER A 93 8.35 -8.23 7.58
CA SER A 93 7.30 -8.73 8.47
C SER A 93 5.87 -8.42 8.01
N LEU A 94 5.69 -7.40 7.17
CA LEU A 94 4.39 -6.88 6.76
C LEU A 94 4.50 -6.19 5.40
N SER A 95 3.47 -6.34 4.55
CA SER A 95 3.28 -5.48 3.39
C SER A 95 2.08 -4.56 3.56
N ILE A 96 2.27 -3.31 3.15
CA ILE A 96 1.19 -2.32 3.03
C ILE A 96 1.16 -1.85 1.57
N SER A 97 0.07 -2.13 0.86
CA SER A 97 -0.17 -1.67 -0.51
C SER A 97 -1.24 -0.61 -0.55
N ASN A 98 -1.00 0.48 -1.27
CA ASN A 98 -1.93 1.59 -1.40
C ASN A 98 -2.13 1.95 -2.87
N MET A 99 -3.39 2.01 -3.30
CA MET A 99 -3.79 2.37 -4.66
C MET A 99 -4.87 3.44 -4.65
N ILE A 100 -4.73 4.46 -5.50
CA ILE A 100 -5.81 5.41 -5.74
C ILE A 100 -6.80 4.73 -6.68
N GLY A 101 -8.00 4.44 -6.19
CA GLY A 101 -9.09 3.91 -7.01
C GLY A 101 -10.00 5.01 -7.56
N PRO A 102 -11.10 4.60 -8.23
CA PRO A 102 -11.94 5.51 -9.01
C PRO A 102 -12.76 6.45 -8.13
N LYS A 103 -12.98 7.66 -8.64
CA LYS A 103 -13.86 8.66 -8.02
C LYS A 103 -15.30 8.49 -8.49
N GLU A 104 -15.45 7.99 -9.70
CA GLU A 104 -16.71 7.77 -10.40
C GLU A 104 -17.45 6.56 -9.81
N LYS A 105 -18.79 6.66 -9.79
CA LYS A 105 -19.64 5.53 -9.44
C LYS A 105 -19.50 4.44 -10.49
N MET A 106 -19.15 3.24 -10.07
CA MET A 106 -19.10 2.08 -10.94
C MET A 106 -20.37 1.25 -10.80
N ALA A 107 -20.71 0.51 -11.85
CA ALA A 107 -21.77 -0.50 -11.83
C ALA A 107 -21.29 -1.78 -12.53
N LEU A 108 -21.67 -2.93 -11.98
CA LEU A 108 -21.43 -4.23 -12.60
C LEU A 108 -22.78 -4.77 -13.08
N LEU A 109 -22.90 -5.02 -14.39
CA LEU A 109 -24.16 -5.50 -15.00
C LEU A 109 -25.38 -4.61 -14.64
N GLY A 110 -25.18 -3.29 -14.57
CA GLY A 110 -26.23 -2.35 -14.17
C GLY A 110 -26.45 -2.20 -12.67
N HIS A 111 -25.82 -3.02 -11.82
CA HIS A 111 -25.90 -2.90 -10.36
C HIS A 111 -24.79 -1.99 -9.80
N PRO A 112 -25.11 -0.89 -9.11
CA PRO A 112 -24.11 0.01 -8.54
C PRO A 112 -23.18 -0.68 -7.54
N ALA A 113 -21.88 -0.49 -7.70
CA ALA A 113 -20.89 -1.00 -6.77
C ALA A 113 -20.84 -0.11 -5.51
N LYS A 114 -21.07 -0.73 -4.34
CA LYS A 114 -21.01 -0.04 -3.03
C LYS A 114 -19.58 0.21 -2.54
N GLY A 115 -18.64 -0.59 -3.01
CA GLY A 115 -17.24 -0.54 -2.60
C GLY A 115 -16.35 -1.34 -3.53
N VAL A 116 -15.07 -0.97 -3.54
CA VAL A 116 -14.01 -1.70 -4.24
C VAL A 116 -12.97 -2.06 -3.19
N TYR A 117 -12.57 -3.33 -3.19
CA TYR A 117 -11.49 -3.86 -2.37
C TYR A 117 -10.54 -4.62 -3.30
N PHE A 118 -9.27 -4.63 -2.98
CA PHE A 118 -8.31 -5.53 -3.62
C PHE A 118 -7.47 -6.18 -2.54
N ILE A 119 -6.97 -7.37 -2.83
CA ILE A 119 -6.07 -8.10 -1.95
C ILE A 119 -4.99 -8.77 -2.80
N LEU A 120 -3.82 -9.00 -2.22
CA LEU A 120 -2.73 -9.70 -2.87
C LEU A 120 -2.67 -11.14 -2.33
N PHE A 121 -2.51 -12.10 -3.23
CA PHE A 121 -2.30 -13.52 -2.89
C PHE A 121 -0.93 -13.99 -3.38
N GLY A 122 -0.41 -15.07 -2.79
CA GLY A 122 0.88 -15.67 -3.19
C GLY A 122 2.12 -14.89 -2.75
N ILE A 123 1.96 -13.95 -1.82
CA ILE A 123 3.06 -13.17 -1.25
C ILE A 123 3.57 -13.89 0.01
N PRO A 124 4.90 -14.00 0.24
CA PRO A 124 5.48 -14.75 1.36
C PRO A 124 5.42 -13.98 2.69
N GLN A 125 4.22 -13.59 3.12
CA GLN A 125 3.99 -12.86 4.35
C GLN A 125 2.69 -13.31 5.01
N SER A 126 2.72 -13.43 6.33
CA SER A 126 1.57 -13.82 7.13
C SER A 126 0.57 -12.69 7.37
N LEU A 127 0.95 -11.44 7.07
CA LEU A 127 0.07 -10.27 7.16
C LEU A 127 0.31 -9.29 6.01
N ILE A 128 -0.78 -8.93 5.33
CA ILE A 128 -0.81 -7.98 4.21
C ILE A 128 -1.97 -7.02 4.44
N ILE A 129 -1.70 -5.73 4.27
CA ILE A 129 -2.71 -4.67 4.37
C ILE A 129 -2.81 -4.01 3.00
N THR A 130 -4.02 -3.94 2.45
CA THR A 130 -4.28 -3.31 1.16
C THR A 130 -5.28 -2.18 1.33
N MET A 131 -5.03 -1.07 0.63
CA MET A 131 -5.79 0.16 0.76
C MET A 131 -6.15 0.71 -0.60
N VAL A 132 -7.44 0.90 -0.87
CA VAL A 132 -7.92 1.54 -2.10
C VAL A 132 -8.95 2.62 -1.80
N SER A 133 -8.84 3.76 -2.46
CA SER A 133 -9.89 4.79 -2.42
C SER A 133 -11.00 4.48 -3.44
N TYR A 134 -12.26 4.51 -3.04
CA TYR A 134 -13.40 4.42 -3.97
C TYR A 134 -14.45 5.46 -3.59
N MET A 135 -14.81 6.32 -4.55
CA MET A 135 -15.72 7.46 -4.31
C MET A 135 -15.31 8.26 -3.06
N GLU A 136 -14.04 8.65 -2.99
CA GLU A 136 -13.45 9.41 -1.86
C GLU A 136 -13.44 8.69 -0.50
N ASN A 137 -13.95 7.46 -0.44
CA ASN A 137 -13.93 6.64 0.76
C ASN A 137 -12.73 5.69 0.72
N LEU A 138 -11.91 5.74 1.77
CA LEU A 138 -10.80 4.81 1.94
C LEU A 138 -11.32 3.43 2.36
N ARG A 139 -10.92 2.39 1.62
CA ARG A 139 -11.24 0.99 1.90
C ARG A 139 -9.95 0.27 2.27
N ILE A 140 -9.96 -0.38 3.42
CA ILE A 140 -8.80 -1.13 3.94
C ILE A 140 -9.21 -2.60 4.03
N ALA A 141 -8.37 -3.50 3.52
CA ALA A 141 -8.51 -4.94 3.67
C ALA A 141 -7.25 -5.53 4.31
N PHE A 142 -7.46 -6.57 5.11
CA PHE A 142 -6.41 -7.31 5.79
C PHE A 142 -6.42 -8.74 5.27
N GLY A 143 -5.29 -9.18 4.72
CA GLY A 143 -5.01 -10.58 4.46
C GLY A 143 -4.10 -11.11 5.56
N SER A 144 -4.56 -12.08 6.33
CA SER A 144 -3.78 -12.70 7.39
C SER A 144 -3.75 -14.22 7.26
N GLU A 145 -2.64 -14.82 7.65
CA GLU A 145 -2.49 -16.27 7.69
C GLU A 145 -3.38 -16.85 8.80
N LYS A 146 -4.28 -17.75 8.37
CA LYS A 146 -5.21 -18.45 9.25
C LYS A 146 -4.42 -19.23 10.30
N GLU A 147 -4.93 -19.29 11.53
CA GLU A 147 -4.33 -19.99 12.68
C GLU A 147 -3.00 -19.41 13.18
N PHE A 148 -2.33 -18.54 12.42
CA PHE A 148 -1.13 -17.82 12.86
C PHE A 148 -1.44 -16.44 13.43
N ILE A 149 -2.37 -15.69 12.82
CA ILE A 149 -2.80 -14.36 13.29
C ILE A 149 -4.23 -14.44 13.81
N ASP A 150 -4.43 -14.01 15.07
CA ASP A 150 -5.76 -13.82 15.66
C ASP A 150 -6.44 -12.59 15.02
N GLN A 151 -7.45 -12.87 14.19
CA GLN A 151 -8.18 -11.86 13.44
C GLN A 151 -9.00 -10.93 14.34
N GLU A 152 -9.59 -11.44 15.42
CA GLU A 152 -10.41 -10.62 16.33
C GLU A 152 -9.53 -9.66 17.11
N LYS A 153 -8.41 -10.17 17.63
CA LYS A 153 -7.41 -9.35 18.32
C LYS A 153 -6.81 -8.30 17.39
N LEU A 154 -6.41 -8.66 16.17
CA LEU A 154 -5.89 -7.71 15.19
C LEU A 154 -6.91 -6.60 14.89
N THR A 155 -8.17 -6.99 14.65
CA THR A 155 -9.26 -6.05 14.36
C THR A 155 -9.49 -5.10 15.54
N SER A 156 -9.50 -5.62 16.76
CA SER A 156 -9.61 -4.83 17.99
C SER A 156 -8.45 -3.83 18.12
N CYS A 157 -7.20 -4.29 17.96
CA CYS A 157 -6.02 -3.43 18.00
C CYS A 157 -6.09 -2.29 16.96
N MET A 158 -6.51 -2.58 15.73
CA MET A 158 -6.64 -1.57 14.67
C MET A 158 -7.71 -0.52 14.98
N LYS A 159 -8.87 -0.95 15.53
CA LYS A 159 -9.94 -0.02 15.96
C LYS A 159 -9.46 0.88 17.10
N THR A 160 -8.87 0.30 18.15
CA THR A 160 -8.35 1.06 19.29
C THR A 160 -7.28 2.06 18.86
N ALA A 161 -6.34 1.63 18.00
CA ALA A 161 -5.33 2.53 17.46
C ALA A 161 -5.95 3.70 16.69
N PHE A 162 -6.96 3.44 15.83
CA PHE A 162 -7.67 4.49 15.11
C PHE A 162 -8.35 5.48 16.06
N GLU A 163 -9.05 4.99 17.09
CA GLU A 163 -9.72 5.85 18.08
C GLU A 163 -8.72 6.72 18.84
N HIS A 164 -7.57 6.18 19.25
CA HIS A 164 -6.52 6.94 19.92
C HIS A 164 -5.98 8.06 19.02
N MET A 165 -5.69 7.74 17.75
CA MET A 165 -5.23 8.73 16.77
C MET A 165 -6.28 9.82 16.54
N TYR A 166 -7.55 9.43 16.40
CA TYR A 166 -8.66 10.36 16.17
C TYR A 166 -8.87 11.31 17.35
N LYS A 167 -8.87 10.79 18.59
CA LYS A 167 -8.98 11.60 19.81
C LYS A 167 -7.82 12.58 19.93
N ALA A 168 -6.58 12.12 19.76
CA ALA A 168 -5.40 12.98 19.85
C ALA A 168 -5.42 14.10 18.79
N ALA A 169 -5.79 13.78 17.55
CA ALA A 169 -5.91 14.77 16.48
C ALA A 169 -7.04 15.79 16.73
N SER A 170 -8.12 15.40 17.41
CA SER A 170 -9.25 16.30 17.72
C SER A 170 -8.91 17.30 18.83
N VAL A 171 -8.05 16.91 19.78
CA VAL A 171 -7.57 17.80 20.85
C VAL A 171 -6.61 18.86 20.30
N ASP A 172 -5.72 18.50 19.37
CA ASP A 172 -4.76 19.43 18.75
C ASP A 172 -5.41 20.52 17.86
N VAL A 173 -6.67 20.36 17.44
CA VAL A 173 -7.43 21.35 16.63
C VAL A 173 -8.16 22.38 17.50
N SER A 174 -8.19 22.18 18.82
CA SER A 174 -8.92 23.03 19.77
C SER A 174 -8.07 24.13 20.43
N ILE A 175 -6.90 24.46 19.85
CA ILE A 175 -5.97 25.51 20.31
C ILE A 175 -5.72 26.50 19.17
#